data_AF-V8CED0-F1
#
_entry.id   AF-V8CED0-F1
#
_cell.length_a   1.000
_cell.length_b   1.000
_cell.length_c   1.000
_cell.angle_alpha   90.00
_cell.angle_beta   90.00
_cell.angle_gamma   90.00
#
_symmetry.space_group_name_H-M   'P 1'
#
loop_
_entity.id
_entity.type
_entity.pdbx_description
1 polymer ?
#
loop_
_entity_poly.entity_id
_entity_poly.type
_entity_poly.pdbx_seq_one_letter_code
_entity_poly.pdbx_strand_id
1 'polypeptide(L)'
;MRDDALDILRGICVISIVLIHTTFWSGGSYVPQAVQSLSLLIDVPAFFFIAGMALAYSKVPNPLPALWKLIFYFGVCIAIYDLCVSIDTKHISFMNTAAAITLHGFSTNALPVLGGSYWFVPVFCVAMIAGALIISFVRVPLALLASFALGLYIAAFFGIFSWQGSFLGVGLQYLVFYTALIVLGYYFIRSQRQRLIIIACASVGVGGFAMLVGLHSSGSLAHLPSIFDLQAHKFPVSLPYVLASCASLAGLLVVYKLLANRGGGGGEVRAR
;
A
#
# COMPACT_ATOMS: atom_id res chain seq x y z
N MET A 1 -14.37 -11.62 15.77
CA MET A 1 -14.12 -12.91 15.11
C MET A 1 -12.74 -12.82 14.48
N ARG A 2 -11.88 -13.81 14.71
CA ARG A 2 -10.56 -13.91 14.09
C ARG A 2 -10.72 -14.59 12.72
N ASP A 3 -10.07 -14.07 11.69
CA ASP A 3 -10.08 -14.65 10.34
C ASP A 3 -8.68 -15.16 10.05
N ASP A 4 -8.52 -16.48 10.04
CA ASP A 4 -7.21 -17.12 9.87
C ASP A 4 -6.65 -16.88 8.45
N ALA A 5 -7.50 -16.74 7.44
CA ALA A 5 -7.07 -16.43 6.08
C ALA A 5 -6.50 -15.00 6.00
N LEU A 6 -7.11 -14.06 6.72
CA LEU A 6 -6.59 -12.69 6.86
C LEU A 6 -5.24 -12.67 7.59
N ASP A 7 -5.09 -13.47 8.66
CA ASP A 7 -3.84 -13.54 9.41
C ASP A 7 -2.70 -14.18 8.56
N ILE A 8 -3.00 -15.20 7.75
CA ILE A 8 -2.04 -15.78 6.81
C ILE A 8 -1.60 -14.75 5.75
N LEU A 9 -2.54 -13.99 5.19
CA LEU A 9 -2.21 -12.93 4.23
C LEU A 9 -1.28 -11.88 4.84
N ARG A 10 -1.52 -11.47 6.09
CA ARG A 10 -0.61 -10.55 6.80
C ARG A 10 0.79 -11.14 6.90
N GLY A 11 0.90 -12.43 7.20
CA GLY A 11 2.19 -13.14 7.22
C GLY A 11 2.90 -13.11 5.87
N ILE A 12 2.18 -13.39 4.77
CA ILE A 12 2.73 -13.31 3.40
C ILE A 12 3.26 -11.90 3.11
N CYS A 13 2.50 -10.86 3.47
CA CYS A 13 2.93 -9.49 3.25
C CYS A 13 4.20 -9.15 4.08
N VAL A 14 4.27 -9.57 5.34
CA VAL A 14 5.48 -9.36 6.18
C VAL A 14 6.71 -10.01 5.56
N ILE A 15 6.60 -11.26 5.09
CA ILE A 15 7.70 -11.94 4.37
C ILE A 15 8.09 -11.16 3.11
N SER A 16 7.11 -10.62 2.39
CA SER A 16 7.35 -9.85 1.17
C SER A 16 8.09 -8.54 1.45
N ILE A 17 7.83 -7.84 2.57
CA ILE A 17 8.63 -6.69 3.00
C ILE A 17 10.09 -7.10 3.21
N VAL A 18 10.33 -8.20 3.92
CA VAL A 18 11.70 -8.69 4.14
C VAL A 18 12.37 -8.95 2.80
N LEU A 19 11.67 -9.60 1.87
CA LEU A 19 12.18 -9.85 0.52
C LEU A 19 12.55 -8.54 -0.20
N ILE A 20 11.65 -7.55 -0.23
CA ILE A 20 11.90 -6.24 -0.86
C ILE A 20 13.12 -5.55 -0.24
N HIS A 21 13.21 -5.53 1.09
CA HIS A 21 14.36 -4.91 1.74
C HIS A 21 15.67 -5.65 1.44
N THR A 22 15.63 -6.98 1.37
CA THR A 22 16.81 -7.76 0.99
C THR A 22 17.21 -7.54 -0.45
N THR A 23 16.28 -7.40 -1.41
CA THR A 23 16.60 -7.21 -2.83
C THR A 23 17.09 -5.79 -3.14
N PHE A 24 16.53 -4.76 -2.50
CA PHE A 24 16.89 -3.36 -2.79
C PHE A 24 18.06 -2.83 -1.96
N TRP A 25 18.20 -3.23 -0.69
CA TRP A 25 19.26 -2.70 0.18
C TRP A 25 20.49 -3.58 0.20
N SER A 26 20.35 -4.83 0.63
CA SER A 26 21.46 -5.79 0.62
C SER A 26 21.81 -6.25 -0.79
N GLY A 27 20.79 -6.45 -1.62
CA GLY A 27 20.87 -7.03 -2.96
C GLY A 27 21.02 -6.03 -4.09
N GLY A 28 21.01 -4.72 -3.81
CA GLY A 28 20.93 -3.69 -4.86
C GLY A 28 22.06 -3.76 -5.89
N SER A 29 23.24 -4.28 -5.52
CA SER A 29 24.40 -4.40 -6.40
C SER A 29 24.46 -5.70 -7.22
N TYR A 30 23.75 -6.76 -6.83
CA TYR A 30 23.89 -8.09 -7.45
C TYR A 30 22.57 -8.75 -7.86
N VAL A 31 21.42 -8.23 -7.41
CA VAL A 31 20.10 -8.73 -7.83
C VAL A 31 19.70 -8.03 -9.14
N PRO A 32 19.35 -8.77 -10.21
CA PRO A 32 18.90 -8.17 -11.46
C PRO A 32 17.67 -7.27 -11.27
N GLN A 33 17.59 -6.16 -12.01
CA GLN A 33 16.48 -5.19 -11.92
C GLN A 33 15.11 -5.86 -12.06
N ALA A 34 14.97 -6.83 -12.97
CA ALA A 34 13.73 -7.59 -13.13
C ALA A 34 13.28 -8.29 -11.84
N VAL A 35 14.22 -8.89 -11.09
CA VAL A 35 13.92 -9.56 -9.81
C VAL A 35 13.58 -8.54 -8.72
N GLN A 36 14.25 -7.38 -8.72
CA GLN A 36 13.92 -6.27 -7.82
C GLN A 36 12.48 -5.77 -8.07
N SER A 37 12.11 -5.52 -9.33
CA SER A 37 10.75 -5.08 -9.69
C SER A 37 9.71 -6.17 -9.40
N LEU A 38 10.02 -7.45 -9.63
CA LEU A 38 9.12 -8.56 -9.26
C LEU A 38 8.90 -8.63 -7.73
N SER A 39 9.91 -8.32 -6.92
CA SER A 39 9.75 -8.28 -5.47
C SER A 39 8.73 -7.23 -5.02
N LEU A 40 8.52 -6.16 -5.80
CA LEU A 40 7.53 -5.11 -5.55
C LEU A 40 6.08 -5.51 -5.90
N LEU A 41 5.83 -6.70 -6.46
CA LEU A 41 4.47 -7.13 -6.75
C LEU A 41 3.65 -7.22 -5.46
N ILE A 42 4.17 -7.88 -4.42
CA ILE A 42 3.51 -7.96 -3.10
C ILE A 42 4.19 -6.97 -2.16
N ASP A 43 3.83 -5.69 -2.30
CA ASP A 43 4.42 -4.58 -1.53
C ASP A 43 3.36 -3.86 -0.68
N VAL A 44 3.68 -2.64 -0.25
CA VAL A 44 2.87 -1.64 0.43
C VAL A 44 1.39 -1.62 -0.01
N PRO A 45 1.02 -1.66 -1.30
CA PRO A 45 -0.38 -1.68 -1.73
C PRO A 45 -1.21 -2.81 -1.08
N ALA A 46 -0.61 -3.99 -0.90
CA ALA A 46 -1.26 -5.12 -0.25
C ALA A 46 -1.56 -4.83 1.24
N PHE A 47 -0.66 -4.13 1.95
CA PHE A 47 -0.86 -3.75 3.34
C PHE A 47 -2.03 -2.79 3.52
N PHE A 48 -2.12 -1.77 2.67
CA PHE A 48 -3.25 -0.83 2.68
C PHE A 48 -4.58 -1.52 2.41
N PHE A 49 -4.58 -2.43 1.43
CA PHE A 49 -5.76 -3.22 1.12
C PHE A 49 -6.19 -4.12 2.29
N ILE A 50 -5.24 -4.86 2.88
CA ILE A 50 -5.50 -5.74 4.04
C ILE A 50 -5.94 -4.93 5.27
N ALA A 51 -5.39 -3.73 5.48
CA ALA A 51 -5.84 -2.82 6.52
C ALA A 51 -7.32 -2.41 6.32
N GLY A 52 -7.72 -2.15 5.07
CA GLY A 52 -9.11 -1.97 4.68
C GLY A 52 -9.99 -3.18 4.98
N MET A 53 -9.52 -4.39 4.66
CA MET A 53 -10.23 -5.63 5.02
C MET A 53 -10.40 -5.77 6.53
N ALA A 54 -9.37 -5.44 7.31
CA ALA A 54 -9.42 -5.49 8.77
C ALA A 54 -10.45 -4.49 9.35
N LEU A 55 -10.57 -3.29 8.77
CA LEU A 55 -11.59 -2.31 9.17
C LEU A 55 -13.01 -2.84 8.98
N ALA A 56 -13.25 -3.69 7.97
CA ALA A 56 -14.58 -4.22 7.67
C ALA A 56 -15.17 -5.09 8.78
N TYR A 57 -14.34 -5.72 9.60
CA TYR A 57 -14.79 -6.55 10.73
C TYR A 57 -15.27 -5.72 11.94
N SER A 58 -14.95 -4.43 11.97
CA SER A 58 -15.49 -3.52 12.98
C SER A 58 -16.89 -3.03 12.59
N LYS A 59 -17.78 -2.84 13.57
CA LYS A 59 -19.11 -2.27 13.33
C LYS A 59 -19.03 -0.80 12.91
N VAL A 60 -18.18 -0.04 13.61
CA VAL A 60 -17.84 1.34 13.30
C VAL A 60 -16.37 1.36 12.91
N PRO A 61 -16.01 1.82 11.71
CA PRO A 61 -14.62 1.84 11.25
C PRO A 61 -13.83 2.83 12.10
N ASN A 62 -13.05 2.31 13.06
CA ASN A 62 -12.18 3.11 13.92
C ASN A 62 -10.71 2.79 13.60
N PRO A 63 -9.97 3.70 12.92
CA PRO A 63 -8.57 3.48 12.60
C PRO A 63 -7.64 3.74 13.81
N LEU A 64 -8.09 4.47 14.84
CA LEU A 64 -7.24 4.99 15.91
C LEU A 64 -6.42 3.91 16.64
N PRO A 65 -6.97 2.72 17.00
CA PRO A 65 -6.19 1.70 17.70
C PRO A 65 -5.02 1.16 16.87
N ALA A 66 -5.21 1.06 15.55
CA ALA A 66 -4.15 0.60 14.64
C ALA A 66 -3.07 1.68 14.46
N LEU A 67 -3.49 2.94 14.33
CA LEU A 67 -2.58 4.08 14.20
C LEU A 67 -1.75 4.29 15.45
N TRP A 68 -2.39 4.23 16.63
CA TRP A 68 -1.69 4.36 17.91
C TRP A 68 -0.60 3.29 18.05
N LYS A 69 -0.93 2.02 17.78
CA LYS A 69 0.05 0.92 17.81
C LYS A 69 1.20 1.17 16.84
N LEU A 70 0.92 1.59 15.61
CA LEU A 70 1.94 1.87 14.61
C LEU A 70 2.88 2.99 15.06
N ILE A 71 2.33 4.14 15.45
CA ILE A 71 3.10 5.30 15.92
C ILE A 71 3.91 4.94 17.16
N PHE A 72 3.32 4.20 18.10
CA PHE A 72 4.01 3.76 19.31
C PHE A 72 5.18 2.82 19.00
N TYR A 73 4.98 1.77 18.19
CA TYR A 73 6.06 0.83 17.86
C TYR A 73 7.20 1.51 17.09
N PHE A 74 6.88 2.37 16.11
CA PHE A 74 7.90 3.13 15.40
C PHE A 74 8.58 4.16 16.30
N GLY A 75 7.82 4.85 17.16
CA GLY A 75 8.37 5.81 18.13
C GLY A 75 9.35 5.15 19.09
N VAL A 76 9.02 3.98 19.65
CA VAL A 76 9.92 3.21 20.50
C VAL A 76 11.17 2.77 19.72
N CYS A 77 11.01 2.27 18.50
CA CYS A 77 12.16 1.87 17.67
C CYS A 77 13.11 3.04 17.40
N ILE A 78 12.57 4.22 17.10
CA ILE A 78 13.36 5.41 16.80
C ILE A 78 13.97 6.01 18.08
N ALA A 79 13.30 5.90 19.23
CA ALA A 79 13.87 6.28 20.51
C ALA A 79 15.08 5.42 20.88
N ILE A 80 15.02 4.10 20.62
CA ILE A 80 16.17 3.21 20.80
C ILE A 80 17.30 3.61 19.84
N TYR A 81 16.98 3.94 18.59
CA TYR A 81 17.96 4.44 17.63
C TYR A 81 18.65 5.72 18.09
N ASP A 82 17.87 6.74 18.52
CA ASP A 82 18.41 8.00 19.02
C ASP A 82 19.29 7.77 20.26
N LEU A 83 18.92 6.82 21.13
CA LEU A 83 19.75 6.43 22.27
C LEU A 83 21.09 5.82 21.83
N CYS A 84 21.08 4.91 20.85
CA CYS A 84 22.30 4.32 20.31
C CYS A 84 23.21 5.38 19.66
N VAL A 85 22.65 6.30 18.88
CA VAL A 85 23.41 7.40 18.27
C VAL A 85 23.93 8.38 19.32
N SER A 86 23.17 8.62 20.39
CA SER A 86 23.58 9.49 21.49
C SER A 86 24.78 8.92 22.27
N ILE A 87 24.91 7.59 22.34
CA ILE A 87 26.08 6.93 22.95
C ILE A 87 27.34 7.20 22.11
N ASP A 88 27.23 7.10 20.79
CA ASP A 88 28.36 7.31 19.86
C ASP A 88 28.78 8.79 19.78
N THR A 89 27.80 9.67 19.61
CA THR A 89 28.03 11.12 19.45
C THR A 89 28.25 11.87 20.77
N LYS A 90 28.05 11.21 21.91
CA LYS A 90 28.07 11.79 23.27
C LYS A 90 27.10 12.97 23.49
N HIS A 91 26.13 13.14 22.59
CA HIS A 91 25.11 14.18 22.67
C HIS A 91 23.73 13.54 22.66
N ILE A 92 22.93 13.81 23.69
CA ILE A 92 21.57 13.29 23.77
C ILE A 92 20.64 14.17 22.94
N SER A 93 20.10 13.63 21.85
CA SER A 93 19.10 14.29 21.02
C SER A 93 17.97 13.33 20.69
N PHE A 94 16.74 13.74 20.99
CA PHE A 94 15.51 13.01 20.64
C PHE A 94 14.75 13.69 19.51
N MET A 95 15.42 14.52 18.72
CA MET A 95 14.77 15.26 17.63
C MET A 95 14.19 14.34 16.56
N ASN A 96 14.85 13.22 16.25
CA ASN A 96 14.33 12.26 15.28
C ASN A 96 13.12 11.50 15.87
N THR A 97 13.16 11.15 17.15
CA THR A 97 12.03 10.56 17.86
C THR A 97 10.83 11.50 17.86
N ALA A 98 11.03 12.79 18.14
CA ALA A 98 9.98 13.79 18.08
C ALA A 98 9.41 13.93 16.67
N ALA A 99 10.28 14.04 15.66
CA ALA A 99 9.89 14.08 14.24
C ALA A 99 9.10 12.84 13.81
N ALA A 100 9.48 11.67 14.33
CA ALA A 100 8.82 10.41 14.03
C ALA A 100 7.42 10.31 14.63
N ILE A 101 7.22 10.83 15.84
CA ILE A 101 5.92 10.84 16.52
C ILE A 101 5.00 11.89 15.89
N THR A 102 5.54 13.06 15.50
CA THR A 102 4.78 14.12 14.83
C THR A 102 4.51 13.86 13.36
N LEU A 103 5.00 12.74 12.81
CA LEU A 103 4.83 12.32 11.42
C LEU A 103 5.46 13.29 10.41
N HIS A 104 6.47 14.07 10.82
CA HIS A 104 7.04 15.13 9.99
C HIS A 104 8.56 15.23 10.10
N GLY A 105 9.24 15.20 8.96
CA GLY A 105 10.66 15.57 8.86
C GLY A 105 11.67 14.54 9.38
N PHE A 106 11.27 13.28 9.58
CA PHE A 106 12.22 12.23 9.96
C PHE A 106 13.17 11.89 8.80
N SER A 107 14.47 12.03 9.06
CA SER A 107 15.53 11.56 8.17
C SER A 107 16.70 11.06 9.01
N THR A 108 17.31 9.95 8.59
CA THR A 108 18.44 9.36 9.32
C THR A 108 19.52 8.92 8.35
N ASN A 109 20.77 9.28 8.67
CA ASN A 109 21.93 8.94 7.84
C ASN A 109 22.58 7.61 8.28
N ALA A 110 22.51 7.27 9.57
CA ALA A 110 23.18 6.08 10.12
C ALA A 110 22.45 4.77 9.77
N LEU A 111 21.11 4.79 9.71
CA LEU A 111 20.28 3.66 9.28
C LEU A 111 19.42 4.06 8.07
N PRO A 112 20.00 4.15 6.86
CA PRO A 112 19.28 4.62 5.69
C PRO A 112 18.10 3.71 5.32
N VAL A 113 18.16 2.42 5.67
CA VAL A 113 17.05 1.47 5.51
C VAL A 113 15.84 1.89 6.34
N LEU A 114 16.05 2.32 7.58
CA LEU A 114 14.99 2.79 8.47
C LEU A 114 14.39 4.10 7.96
N GLY A 115 15.24 5.05 7.56
CA GLY A 115 14.84 6.30 6.92
C GLY A 115 14.00 6.08 5.66
N GLY A 116 14.49 5.22 4.76
CA GLY A 116 13.83 4.87 3.50
C GLY A 116 12.57 4.02 3.67
N SER A 117 12.28 3.50 4.86
CA SER A 117 11.02 2.80 5.18
C SER A 117 9.99 3.73 5.82
N TYR A 118 10.45 4.78 6.50
CA TYR A 118 9.60 5.63 7.32
C TYR A 118 8.53 6.39 6.53
N TRP A 119 8.77 6.69 5.24
CA TRP A 119 7.77 7.35 4.37
C TRP A 119 6.39 6.65 4.40
N PHE A 120 6.36 5.34 4.65
CA PHE A 120 5.13 4.57 4.78
C PHE A 120 4.25 5.05 5.94
N VAL A 121 4.84 5.44 7.08
CA VAL A 121 4.10 5.76 8.32
C VAL A 121 3.16 6.97 8.15
N PRO A 122 3.61 8.16 7.71
CA PRO A 122 2.71 9.30 7.49
C PRO A 122 1.65 9.00 6.42
N VAL A 123 2.04 8.32 5.33
CA VAL A 123 1.11 7.92 4.26
C VAL A 123 0.03 6.99 4.79
N PHE A 124 0.40 6.01 5.62
CA PHE A 124 -0.52 5.07 6.25
C PHE A 124 -1.48 5.77 7.19
N CYS A 125 -0.99 6.64 8.06
CA CYS A 125 -1.82 7.41 8.98
C CYS A 125 -2.86 8.25 8.25
N VAL A 126 -2.42 9.06 7.28
CA VAL A 126 -3.31 9.98 6.56
C VAL A 126 -4.33 9.22 5.71
N ALA A 127 -3.92 8.19 4.97
CA ALA A 127 -4.83 7.44 4.12
C ALA A 127 -5.80 6.56 4.93
N MET A 128 -5.40 6.02 6.09
CA MET A 128 -6.31 5.28 6.99
C MET A 128 -7.38 6.19 7.59
N ILE A 129 -7.02 7.41 7.99
CA ILE A 129 -8.00 8.40 8.46
C ILE A 129 -8.94 8.77 7.31
N ALA A 130 -8.40 9.14 6.14
CA ALA A 130 -9.20 9.49 4.97
C ALA A 130 -10.14 8.34 4.55
N GLY A 131 -9.64 7.11 4.51
CA GLY A 131 -10.41 5.92 4.18
C GLY A 131 -11.53 5.66 5.18
N ALA A 132 -11.26 5.75 6.48
CA ALA A 132 -12.29 5.58 7.51
C ALA A 132 -13.37 6.67 7.45
N LEU A 133 -12.99 7.92 7.17
CA LEU A 133 -13.94 9.03 6.96
C LEU A 133 -14.81 8.77 5.72
N ILE A 134 -14.20 8.39 4.60
CA ILE A 134 -14.93 8.06 3.38
C ILE A 134 -15.93 6.93 3.63
N ILE A 135 -15.50 5.85 4.26
CA ILE A 135 -16.37 4.70 4.57
C ILE A 135 -17.53 5.11 5.49
N SER A 136 -17.30 6.03 6.42
CA SER A 136 -18.30 6.45 7.41
C SER A 136 -19.32 7.45 6.85
N PHE A 137 -18.87 8.38 5.99
CA PHE A 137 -19.67 9.54 5.59
C PHE A 137 -20.11 9.52 4.12
N VAL A 138 -19.38 8.83 3.23
CA VAL A 138 -19.68 8.83 1.80
C VAL A 138 -20.69 7.74 1.49
N ARG A 139 -21.86 8.15 0.97
CA ARG A 139 -22.96 7.24 0.58
C ARG A 139 -22.87 6.73 -0.86
N VAL A 140 -21.79 7.06 -1.58
CA VAL A 140 -21.54 6.63 -2.95
C VAL A 140 -21.04 5.19 -2.95
N PRO A 141 -21.38 4.35 -3.96
CA PRO A 141 -20.82 3.01 -4.07
C PRO A 141 -19.29 3.05 -4.04
N LEU A 142 -18.69 2.35 -3.06
CA LEU A 142 -17.22 2.36 -2.85
C LEU A 142 -16.44 1.90 -4.08
N ALA A 143 -17.01 1.00 -4.89
CA ALA A 143 -16.44 0.57 -6.16
C ALA A 143 -16.32 1.72 -7.18
N LEU A 144 -17.28 2.67 -7.19
CA LEU A 144 -17.23 3.83 -8.08
C LEU A 144 -16.09 4.77 -7.68
N LEU A 145 -15.83 4.93 -6.39
CA LEU A 145 -14.71 5.72 -5.89
C LEU A 145 -13.36 5.13 -6.30
N ALA A 146 -13.20 3.81 -6.21
CA ALA A 146 -11.99 3.11 -6.65
C ALA A 146 -11.80 3.25 -8.18
N SER A 147 -12.88 3.12 -8.97
CA SER A 147 -12.82 3.34 -10.42
C SER A 147 -12.50 4.79 -10.78
N PHE A 148 -13.03 5.76 -10.04
CA PHE A 148 -12.71 7.17 -10.23
C PHE A 148 -11.24 7.47 -9.94
N ALA A 149 -10.68 6.90 -8.86
CA ALA A 149 -9.26 6.99 -8.56
C ALA A 149 -8.40 6.42 -9.70
N LEU A 150 -8.76 5.26 -10.26
CA LEU A 150 -8.07 4.70 -11.43
C LEU A 150 -8.16 5.64 -12.65
N GLY A 151 -9.32 6.24 -12.89
CA GLY A 151 -9.52 7.23 -13.97
C GLY A 151 -8.61 8.44 -13.82
N LEU A 152 -8.41 8.95 -12.59
CA LEU A 152 -7.45 10.03 -12.32
C LEU A 152 -6.02 9.61 -12.65
N TYR A 153 -5.63 8.38 -12.35
CA TYR A 153 -4.29 7.87 -12.70
C TYR A 153 -4.08 7.75 -14.20
N ILE A 154 -5.09 7.28 -14.93
CA ILE A 154 -5.06 7.20 -16.39
C ILE A 154 -4.93 8.62 -16.99
N ALA A 155 -5.77 9.55 -16.54
CA ALA A 155 -5.76 10.92 -17.04
C ALA A 155 -4.43 11.64 -16.72
N ALA A 156 -3.86 11.44 -15.53
CA ALA A 156 -2.55 11.98 -15.18
C ALA A 156 -1.42 11.39 -16.04
N PHE A 157 -1.48 10.08 -16.32
CA PHE A 157 -0.47 9.40 -17.14
C PHE A 157 -0.43 9.90 -18.59
N PHE A 158 -1.60 10.24 -19.16
CA PHE A 158 -1.71 10.84 -20.50
C PHE A 158 -1.56 12.37 -20.51
N GLY A 159 -1.18 13.00 -19.39
CA GLY A 159 -0.91 14.43 -19.33
C GLY A 159 -2.14 15.34 -19.35
N ILE A 160 -3.35 14.81 -19.09
CA ILE A 160 -4.59 15.62 -19.02
C ILE A 160 -4.55 16.56 -17.81
N PHE A 161 -3.92 16.12 -16.71
CA PHE A 161 -3.64 16.97 -15.55
C PHE A 161 -2.39 16.49 -14.82
N SER A 162 -1.83 17.33 -13.96
CA SER A 162 -0.71 17.00 -13.08
C SER A 162 -1.15 16.95 -11.63
N TRP A 163 -0.63 16.02 -10.86
CA TRP A 163 -0.79 16.03 -9.40
C TRP A 163 -0.11 17.27 -8.81
N GLN A 164 -0.87 18.12 -8.11
CA GLN A 164 -0.34 19.28 -7.40
C GLN A 164 -0.83 19.33 -5.96
N GLY A 165 0.08 19.66 -5.04
CA GLY A 165 -0.22 19.83 -3.63
C GLY A 165 -0.05 18.58 -2.78
N SER A 166 -0.25 18.77 -1.47
CA SER A 166 -0.19 17.73 -0.45
C SER A 166 -1.31 17.92 0.56
N PHE A 167 -1.68 16.84 1.22
CA PHE A 167 -2.64 16.84 2.33
C PHE A 167 -1.96 16.25 3.55
N LEU A 168 -1.90 17.02 4.64
CA LEU A 168 -1.17 16.65 5.87
C LEU A 168 0.27 16.17 5.61
N GLY A 169 0.98 16.85 4.69
CA GLY A 169 2.35 16.52 4.30
C GLY A 169 2.50 15.33 3.35
N VAL A 170 1.40 14.67 2.96
CA VAL A 170 1.41 13.54 2.01
C VAL A 170 0.95 14.01 0.63
N GLY A 171 1.71 13.71 -0.42
CA GLY A 171 1.35 14.07 -1.80
C GLY A 171 0.03 13.43 -2.25
N LEU A 172 -0.77 14.15 -3.04
CA LEU A 172 -2.12 13.73 -3.42
C LEU A 172 -2.18 12.38 -4.14
N GLN A 173 -1.19 12.07 -4.99
CA GLN A 173 -1.08 10.76 -5.66
C GLN A 173 -1.09 9.61 -4.63
N TYR A 174 -0.22 9.68 -3.62
CA TYR A 174 -0.14 8.67 -2.56
C TYR A 174 -1.47 8.58 -1.82
N LEU A 175 -2.05 9.72 -1.44
CA LEU A 175 -3.33 9.76 -0.74
C LEU A 175 -4.43 9.06 -1.53
N VAL A 176 -4.63 9.44 -2.79
CA VAL A 176 -5.72 8.90 -3.63
C VAL A 176 -5.56 7.39 -3.84
N PHE A 177 -4.34 6.94 -4.16
CA PHE A 177 -4.09 5.52 -4.42
C PHE A 177 -4.30 4.66 -3.18
N TYR A 178 -3.62 4.99 -2.08
CA TYR A 178 -3.67 4.17 -0.88
C TYR A 178 -5.02 4.23 -0.17
N THR A 179 -5.72 5.35 -0.23
CA THR A 179 -7.10 5.46 0.26
C THR A 179 -8.06 4.62 -0.58
N ALA A 180 -7.90 4.60 -1.91
CA ALA A 180 -8.71 3.74 -2.77
C ALA A 180 -8.51 2.26 -2.45
N LEU A 181 -7.28 1.84 -2.11
CA LEU A 181 -6.99 0.46 -1.70
C LEU A 181 -7.65 0.09 -0.36
N ILE A 182 -7.61 0.98 0.64
CA ILE A 182 -8.30 0.77 1.93
C ILE A 182 -9.81 0.63 1.70
N VAL A 183 -10.39 1.54 0.91
CA VAL A 183 -11.82 1.52 0.59
C VAL A 183 -12.21 0.24 -0.15
N LEU A 184 -11.39 -0.18 -1.12
CA LEU A 184 -11.61 -1.40 -1.88
C LEU A 184 -11.51 -2.65 -0.99
N GLY A 185 -10.53 -2.70 -0.08
CA GLY A 185 -10.38 -3.78 0.90
C GLY A 185 -11.59 -3.87 1.85
N TYR A 186 -12.08 -2.73 2.35
CA TYR A 186 -13.29 -2.68 3.17
C TYR A 186 -14.51 -3.21 2.40
N TYR A 187 -14.68 -2.74 1.15
CA TYR A 187 -15.76 -3.18 0.28
C TYR A 187 -15.68 -4.68 -0.04
N PHE A 188 -14.48 -5.22 -0.22
CA PHE A 188 -14.27 -6.64 -0.53
C PHE A 188 -14.86 -7.56 0.55
N ILE A 189 -14.60 -7.31 1.83
CA ILE A 189 -15.14 -8.14 2.92
C ILE A 189 -16.66 -7.99 3.06
N ARG A 190 -17.20 -6.78 2.91
CA ARG A 190 -18.64 -6.52 3.06
C ARG A 190 -19.48 -6.91 1.84
N SER A 191 -18.87 -7.04 0.66
CA SER A 191 -19.58 -7.31 -0.58
C SER A 191 -19.82 -8.80 -0.80
N GLN A 192 -21.02 -9.14 -1.27
CA GLN A 192 -21.34 -10.49 -1.78
C GLN A 192 -20.67 -10.78 -3.14
N ARG A 193 -20.08 -9.76 -3.78
CA ARG A 193 -19.53 -9.81 -5.15
C ARG A 193 -18.00 -9.94 -5.17
N GLN A 194 -17.41 -10.61 -4.19
CA GLN A 194 -15.95 -10.79 -4.07
C GLN A 194 -15.29 -11.33 -5.35
N ARG A 195 -15.95 -12.27 -6.05
CA ARG A 195 -15.45 -12.80 -7.34
C ARG A 195 -15.33 -11.72 -8.41
N LEU A 196 -16.28 -10.79 -8.50
CA LEU A 196 -16.24 -9.70 -9.48
C LEU A 196 -15.11 -8.72 -9.18
N ILE A 197 -14.82 -8.47 -7.90
CA ILE A 197 -13.69 -7.61 -7.50
C ILE A 197 -12.37 -8.26 -7.93
N ILE A 198 -12.21 -9.58 -7.72
CA ILE A 198 -11.02 -10.31 -8.17
C ILE A 198 -10.87 -10.22 -9.68
N ILE A 199 -11.94 -10.46 -10.43
CA ILE A 199 -11.93 -10.39 -11.90
C ILE A 199 -11.60 -8.97 -12.36
N ALA A 200 -12.17 -7.94 -11.73
CA ALA A 200 -11.88 -6.55 -12.05
C ALA A 200 -10.43 -6.16 -11.76
N CYS A 201 -9.88 -6.56 -10.60
CA CYS A 201 -8.47 -6.35 -10.29
C CYS A 201 -7.55 -7.08 -11.28
N ALA A 202 -7.89 -8.31 -11.65
CA ALA A 202 -7.14 -9.09 -12.64
C ALA A 202 -7.21 -8.47 -14.04
N SER A 203 -8.39 -8.05 -14.49
CA SER A 203 -8.56 -7.46 -15.82
C SER A 203 -7.90 -6.09 -15.93
N VAL A 204 -8.05 -5.23 -14.91
CA VAL A 204 -7.37 -3.93 -14.85
C VAL A 204 -5.86 -4.14 -14.76
N GLY A 205 -5.39 -5.00 -13.86
CA GLY A 205 -3.96 -5.21 -13.65
C GLY A 205 -3.28 -5.84 -14.86
N VAL A 206 -3.70 -7.04 -15.27
CA VAL A 206 -3.08 -7.78 -16.37
C VAL A 206 -3.38 -7.13 -17.71
N GLY A 207 -4.64 -6.78 -17.97
CA GLY A 207 -5.07 -6.18 -19.23
C GLY A 207 -4.52 -4.76 -19.41
N GLY A 208 -4.56 -3.94 -18.36
CA GLY A 208 -3.98 -2.59 -18.39
C GLY A 208 -2.46 -2.62 -18.56
N PHE A 209 -1.77 -3.54 -17.87
CA PHE A 209 -0.32 -3.66 -18.02
C PHE A 209 0.07 -4.17 -19.41
N ALA A 210 -0.66 -5.15 -19.95
CA ALA A 210 -0.46 -5.62 -21.33
C ALA A 210 -0.68 -4.49 -22.36
N MET A 211 -1.70 -3.65 -22.16
CA MET A 211 -1.93 -2.46 -22.98
C MET A 211 -0.74 -1.49 -22.92
N LEU A 212 -0.19 -1.21 -21.73
CA LEU A 212 0.99 -0.36 -21.59
C LEU A 212 2.22 -0.93 -22.29
N VAL A 213 2.45 -2.25 -22.19
CA VAL A 213 3.52 -2.92 -22.93
C VAL A 213 3.32 -2.78 -24.44
N GLY A 214 2.08 -2.94 -24.93
CA GLY A 214 1.73 -2.70 -26.32
C GLY A 214 2.06 -1.28 -26.78
N LEU A 215 1.64 -0.27 -26.01
CA LEU A 215 1.90 1.15 -26.30
C LEU A 215 3.39 1.53 -26.20
N HIS A 216 4.16 0.84 -25.36
CA HIS A 216 5.60 1.01 -25.28
C HIS A 216 6.28 0.41 -26.50
N SER A 217 5.86 -0.80 -26.91
CA SER A 217 6.40 -1.50 -28.08
C SER A 217 6.09 -0.78 -29.39
N SER A 218 4.98 -0.04 -29.46
CA SER A 218 4.62 0.79 -30.63
C SER A 218 5.38 2.11 -30.69
N GLY A 219 6.26 2.39 -29.73
CA GLY A 219 7.04 3.64 -29.66
C GLY A 219 6.27 4.84 -29.10
N SER A 220 4.95 4.71 -28.85
CA SER A 220 4.12 5.82 -28.35
C SER A 220 4.50 6.30 -26.96
N LEU A 221 5.16 5.45 -26.16
CA LEU A 221 5.61 5.74 -24.78
C LEU A 221 7.14 5.77 -24.66
N ALA A 222 7.88 5.93 -25.77
CA ALA A 222 9.36 5.90 -25.76
C ALA A 222 10.01 7.04 -24.95
N HIS A 223 9.27 8.10 -24.63
CA HIS A 223 9.73 9.24 -23.83
C HIS A 223 9.61 9.02 -22.31
N LEU A 224 8.96 7.94 -21.88
CA LEU A 224 8.78 7.61 -20.46
C LEU A 224 9.88 6.66 -19.96
N PRO A 225 10.16 6.65 -18.64
CA PRO A 225 10.98 5.62 -18.02
C PRO A 225 10.48 4.23 -18.40
N SER A 226 11.37 3.22 -18.35
CA SER A 226 10.98 1.85 -18.65
C SER A 226 9.81 1.45 -17.74
N ILE A 227 8.70 1.04 -18.34
CA ILE A 227 7.47 0.64 -17.65
C ILE A 227 7.72 -0.54 -16.69
N PHE A 228 8.79 -1.29 -16.94
CA PHE A 228 9.24 -2.40 -16.12
C PHE A 228 9.97 -1.98 -14.84
N ASP A 229 10.46 -0.75 -14.74
CA ASP A 229 11.05 -0.22 -13.51
C ASP A 229 9.96 0.26 -12.55
N LEU A 230 9.37 -0.70 -11.84
CA LEU A 230 8.31 -0.43 -10.86
C LEU A 230 8.79 0.45 -9.70
N GLN A 231 10.08 0.48 -9.40
CA GLN A 231 10.60 1.31 -8.32
C GLN A 231 10.53 2.80 -8.68
N ALA A 232 10.89 3.16 -9.92
CA ALA A 232 10.73 4.52 -10.43
C ALA A 232 9.26 4.97 -10.44
N HIS A 233 8.34 4.04 -10.68
CA HIS A 233 6.90 4.30 -10.72
C HIS A 233 6.21 4.27 -9.34
N LYS A 234 6.93 3.90 -8.27
CA LYS A 234 6.47 3.95 -6.88
C LYS A 234 6.68 5.33 -6.24
N PHE A 235 7.73 6.05 -6.66
CA PHE A 235 8.15 7.33 -6.09
C PHE A 235 8.39 8.39 -7.17
N PRO A 236 7.35 9.08 -7.68
CA PRO A 236 5.96 9.08 -7.21
C PRO A 236 5.07 7.96 -7.79
N VAL A 237 3.98 7.63 -7.09
CA VAL A 237 3.00 6.64 -7.57
C VAL A 237 2.46 7.06 -8.93
N SER A 238 2.60 6.18 -9.91
CA SER A 238 2.14 6.38 -11.28
C SER A 238 1.43 5.14 -11.83
N LEU A 239 0.81 5.27 -13.00
CA LEU A 239 -0.08 4.24 -13.58
C LEU A 239 0.56 2.84 -13.67
N PRO A 240 1.82 2.65 -14.12
CA PRO A 240 2.41 1.31 -14.19
C PRO A 240 2.42 0.59 -12.84
N TYR A 241 2.73 1.33 -11.76
CA TYR A 241 2.73 0.79 -10.40
C TYR A 241 1.31 0.48 -9.90
N VAL A 242 0.33 1.32 -10.23
CA VAL A 242 -1.09 1.07 -9.91
C VAL A 242 -1.58 -0.23 -10.57
N LEU A 243 -1.26 -0.43 -11.84
CA LEU A 243 -1.67 -1.63 -12.59
C LEU A 243 -0.97 -2.90 -12.08
N ALA A 244 0.33 -2.83 -11.82
CA ALA A 244 1.07 -3.93 -11.20
C ALA A 244 0.49 -4.31 -9.83
N SER A 245 0.09 -3.30 -9.04
CA SER A 245 -0.57 -3.51 -7.74
C SER A 245 -1.94 -4.18 -7.90
N CYS A 246 -2.74 -3.83 -8.92
CA CYS A 246 -4.02 -4.49 -9.17
C CYS A 246 -3.83 -5.98 -9.53
N ALA A 247 -2.80 -6.30 -10.33
CA ALA A 247 -2.48 -7.68 -10.68
C ALA A 247 -2.06 -8.49 -9.45
N SER A 248 -1.23 -7.92 -8.56
CA SER A 248 -0.80 -8.62 -7.35
C SER A 248 -1.95 -8.80 -6.34
N LEU A 249 -2.81 -7.80 -6.19
CA LEU A 249 -4.00 -7.88 -5.35
C LEU A 249 -4.94 -8.98 -5.85
N ALA A 250 -5.13 -9.14 -7.16
CA ALA A 250 -5.92 -10.23 -7.70
C ALA A 250 -5.38 -11.60 -7.27
N GLY A 251 -4.05 -11.80 -7.35
CA GLY A 251 -3.39 -13.01 -6.87
C GLY A 251 -3.60 -13.26 -5.37
N LEU A 252 -3.38 -12.23 -4.54
CA LEU A 252 -3.60 -12.32 -3.09
C LEU A 252 -5.06 -12.65 -2.74
N LEU A 253 -6.02 -12.06 -3.45
CA LEU A 253 -7.44 -12.30 -3.22
C LEU A 253 -7.88 -13.70 -3.64
N VAL A 254 -7.27 -14.27 -4.69
CA VAL A 254 -7.47 -15.69 -5.03
C VAL A 254 -6.96 -16.58 -3.90
N VAL A 255 -5.76 -16.30 -3.37
CA VAL A 255 -5.20 -17.03 -2.22
C VAL A 255 -6.13 -16.92 -1.01
N TYR A 256 -6.61 -15.71 -0.67
CA TYR A 256 -7.59 -15.50 0.39
C TYR A 256 -8.82 -16.38 0.21
N LYS A 257 -9.41 -16.40 -0.99
CA LYS A 257 -10.59 -17.20 -1.27
C LYS A 257 -10.35 -18.69 -1.13
N LEU A 258 -9.19 -19.18 -1.58
CA LEU A 258 -8.82 -20.58 -1.42
C LEU A 258 -8.65 -20.95 0.06
N LEU A 259 -7.99 -20.10 0.85
CA LEU A 259 -7.80 -20.30 2.29
C LEU A 259 -9.13 -20.24 3.05
N ALA A 260 -9.97 -19.23 2.76
CA ALA A 260 -11.28 -19.07 3.39
C ALA A 260 -12.21 -20.27 3.09
N ASN A 261 -12.15 -20.81 1.87
CA ASN A 261 -12.92 -22.00 1.51
C ASN A 261 -12.39 -23.28 2.19
N ARG A 262 -11.08 -23.38 2.44
CA ARG A 262 -10.48 -24.53 3.15
C ARG A 262 -10.71 -24.48 4.66
N GLY A 263 -10.78 -23.28 5.24
CA GLY A 263 -11.03 -23.08 6.67
C GLY A 263 -12.51 -23.13 7.09
N GLY A 264 -13.44 -23.41 6.17
CA GLY A 264 -14.87 -23.24 6.40
C GLY A 264 -15.74 -24.44 6.01
N GLY A 265 -15.70 -25.51 6.80
CA GLY A 265 -16.92 -26.24 7.11
C GLY A 265 -17.75 -25.41 8.10
N GLY A 266 -18.91 -24.92 7.67
CA GLY A 266 -19.96 -24.42 8.57
C GLY A 266 -19.70 -23.07 9.24
N GLY A 267 -20.08 -22.00 8.56
CA GLY A 267 -20.09 -20.66 9.15
C GLY A 267 -20.78 -19.67 8.23
N GLU A 268 -22.07 -19.91 7.94
CA GLU A 268 -22.97 -18.87 7.44
C GLU A 268 -22.87 -17.64 8.36
N VAL A 269 -22.11 -16.63 7.96
CA VAL A 269 -22.49 -15.25 8.24
C VAL A 269 -23.51 -14.87 7.16
N ARG A 270 -24.65 -15.55 7.17
CA ARG A 270 -25.87 -15.07 6.53
C ARG A 270 -26.48 -14.02 7.46
N ALA A 271 -26.56 -12.81 6.93
CA ALA A 271 -27.54 -11.76 7.24
C ALA A 271 -28.16 -11.74 8.65
N ARG A 272 -27.74 -10.76 9.46
CA ARG A 272 -28.66 -9.85 10.16
C ARG A 272 -28.03 -8.46 10.21
#